data_AF-A0A3P1BMS3-F1
#
_entry.id   AF-A0A3P1BMS3-F1
#
_cell.length_a   1.000
_cell.length_b   1.000
_cell.length_c   1.000
_cell.angle_alpha   90.00
_cell.angle_beta   90.00
_cell.angle_gamma   90.00
#
_symmetry.space_group_name_H-M   'P 1'
#
loop_
_entity.id
_entity.type
_entity.pdbx_description
1 polymer ?
#
loop_
_entity_poly.entity_id
_entity_poly.type
_entity_poly.pdbx_seq_one_letter_code
_entity_poly.pdbx_strand_id
1 'polypeptide(L)' 'METLARKHETVGCPRCGAVFECKVGNINLCQCMAVQLTDAQREYVRGQFTNCLCANCLQEVRAEYNKK' A
#
# COMPACT_ATOMS: atom_id res chain seq x y z
N MET A 1 33.10 3.45 0.78
CA MET A 1 31.84 3.12 0.06
C MET A 1 31.10 2.12 0.92
N GLU A 2 30.16 2.58 1.74
CA GLU A 2 29.43 1.69 2.66
C GLU A 2 27.93 1.98 2.52
N THR A 3 27.33 1.36 1.51
CA THR A 3 25.90 1.42 1.25
C THR A 3 25.18 0.44 2.19
N LEU A 4 25.15 0.75 3.49
CA LEU A 4 24.32 0.04 4.45
C LEU A 4 22.89 0.62 4.40
N ALA A 5 22.23 0.47 3.26
CA ALA A 5 20.79 0.72 3.16
C ALA A 5 20.10 -0.39 3.97
N ARG A 6 19.76 -0.06 5.22
CA ARG A 6 18.92 -0.85 6.10
C ARG A 6 17.72 -1.36 5.30
N LYS A 7 17.72 -2.67 5.02
CA LYS A 7 16.65 -3.39 4.35
C LYS A 7 15.43 -3.40 5.27
N HIS A 8 14.70 -2.28 5.33
CA HIS A 8 13.30 -2.34 5.69
C HIS A 8 12.63 -3.16 4.61
N GLU A 9 11.91 -4.23 5.00
CA GLU A 9 11.18 -5.11 4.09
C GLU A 9 10.35 -4.27 3.12
N THR A 10 10.88 -4.15 1.93
CA THR A 10 10.40 -3.28 0.88
C THR A 10 9.54 -4.17 0.01
N VAL A 11 8.23 -4.03 0.17
CA VAL A 11 7.24 -4.79 -0.57
C VAL A 11 7.08 -4.16 -1.95
N GLY A 12 7.13 -4.98 -2.99
CA GLY A 12 6.78 -4.57 -4.34
C GLY A 12 5.27 -4.44 -4.47
N CYS A 13 4.79 -3.28 -4.91
CA CYS A 13 3.39 -3.09 -5.25
C CYS A 13 3.05 -3.96 -6.47
N PRO A 14 2.10 -4.90 -6.39
CA PRO A 14 1.74 -5.76 -7.52
C PRO A 14 1.07 -4.99 -8.68
N ARG A 15 0.60 -3.76 -8.45
CA ARG A 15 -0.08 -2.95 -9.47
C ARG A 15 0.89 -2.12 -10.33
N CYS A 16 1.82 -1.42 -9.70
CA CYS A 16 2.74 -0.51 -10.41
C CYS A 16 4.21 -0.94 -10.37
N GLY A 17 4.54 -2.00 -9.62
CA GLY A 17 5.93 -2.43 -9.40
C GLY A 17 6.72 -1.51 -8.47
N ALA A 18 6.11 -0.43 -7.94
CA ALA A 18 6.79 0.47 -7.03
C ALA A 18 7.14 -0.24 -5.72
N VAL A 19 8.37 -0.07 -5.29
CA VAL A 19 8.87 -0.62 -4.04
C VAL A 19 8.52 0.34 -2.91
N PHE A 20 7.82 -0.15 -1.89
CA PHE A 20 7.42 0.66 -0.73
C PHE A 20 7.56 -0.12 0.57
N GLU A 21 7.67 0.59 1.69
CA GLU A 21 7.72 -0.04 3.01
C GLU A 21 6.30 -0.42 3.45
N CYS A 22 5.95 -1.71 3.34
CA CYS A 22 4.77 -2.25 4.00
C CYS A 22 5.17 -2.74 5.40
N LYS A 23 4.97 -1.91 6.42
CA LYS A 23 5.17 -2.32 7.82
C LYS A 23 3.97 -3.12 8.31
N VAL A 24 3.73 -4.31 7.77
CA VAL A 24 2.57 -5.15 8.16
C VAL A 24 2.62 -5.52 9.64
N GLY A 25 3.82 -5.68 10.21
CA GLY A 25 4.03 -5.89 11.64
C GLY A 25 3.69 -4.67 12.51
N ASN A 26 3.53 -3.49 11.92
CA ASN A 26 3.02 -2.31 12.60
C ASN A 26 2.10 -1.53 11.66
N ILE A 27 0.89 -2.05 11.47
CA ILE A 27 -0.10 -1.53 10.51
C ILE A 27 -0.35 -0.02 10.68
N ASN A 28 -0.27 0.50 11.90
CA ASN A 28 -0.38 1.94 12.21
C ASN A 28 0.65 2.81 11.47
N LEU A 29 1.81 2.25 11.13
CA LEU A 29 2.88 2.91 10.38
C LEU A 29 2.91 2.53 8.89
N CYS A 30 1.96 1.72 8.43
CA CYS A 30 1.85 1.37 7.03
C CYS A 30 1.42 2.61 6.21
N GLN A 31 2.01 2.78 5.02
CA GLN A 31 1.53 3.79 4.06
C GLN A 31 0.05 3.61 3.74
N CYS A 32 -0.46 2.39 3.82
CA CYS A 32 -1.87 2.06 3.67
C CYS A 32 -2.78 2.66 4.76
N MET A 33 -2.25 2.98 5.94
CA MET A 33 -2.96 3.73 6.97
C MET A 33 -2.79 5.25 6.84
N ALA A 34 -1.67 5.70 6.26
CA ALA A 34 -1.50 7.11 5.91
C ALA A 34 -2.48 7.55 4.81
N VAL A 35 -2.85 6.65 3.89
CA VAL A 35 -3.95 6.89 2.95
C VAL A 35 -5.28 6.72 3.68
N GLN A 36 -6.04 7.81 3.77
CA GLN A 36 -7.41 7.80 4.27
C GLN A 36 -8.28 6.97 3.31
N LEU A 37 -8.59 5.74 3.69
CA LEU A 37 -9.50 4.84 2.99
C LEU A 37 -10.67 4.55 3.93
N THR A 38 -11.89 4.58 3.41
CA THR A 38 -13.05 4.09 4.16
C THR A 38 -12.99 2.58 4.29
N ASP A 39 -13.72 2.00 5.25
CA ASP A 39 -13.80 0.55 5.42
C ASP A 39 -14.21 -0.15 4.12
N ALA A 40 -15.22 0.36 3.42
CA ALA A 40 -15.65 -0.18 2.12
C ALA A 40 -14.53 -0.17 1.05
N GLN A 41 -13.72 0.90 0.99
CA GLN A 41 -12.57 0.98 0.09
C GLN A 41 -11.47 -0.01 0.49
N ARG A 42 -11.23 -0.20 1.79
CA ARG A 42 -10.27 -1.21 2.28
C ARG A 42 -10.73 -2.62 1.96
N GLU A 43 -12.00 -2.92 2.17
CA GLU A 43 -12.57 -4.22 1.83
C GLU A 43 -12.49 -4.49 0.33
N TYR A 44 -12.79 -3.48 -0.50
CA TYR A 44 -12.62 -3.57 -1.95
C TYR A 44 -11.17 -3.87 -2.34
N VAL A 45 -10.20 -3.17 -1.73
CA VAL A 45 -8.77 -3.43 -1.95
C VAL A 45 -8.40 -4.84 -1.50
N ARG A 46 -8.82 -5.28 -0.31
CA ARG A 46 -8.51 -6.64 0.20
C ARG A 46 -9.16 -7.75 -0.63
N GLY A 47 -10.31 -7.48 -1.24
CA GLY A 47 -10.99 -8.42 -2.14
C GLY A 47 -10.34 -8.50 -3.52
N GLN A 48 -9.79 -7.40 -4.04
CA GLN A 48 -9.12 -7.36 -5.34
C GLN A 48 -7.62 -7.68 -5.28
N PHE A 49 -6.96 -7.32 -4.18
CA PHE A 49 -5.52 -7.41 -4.02
C PHE A 49 -5.19 -8.16 -2.72
N THR A 50 -4.55 -9.31 -2.87
CA THR A 50 -4.07 -10.14 -1.76
C THR A 50 -2.79 -9.62 -1.12
N ASN A 51 -2.09 -8.68 -1.76
CA ASN A 51 -0.81 -8.13 -1.30
C ASN A 51 -0.92 -6.62 -1.03
N CYS A 52 0.00 -6.06 -0.23
CA CYS A 52 0.01 -4.63 0.05
C CYS A 52 0.17 -3.81 -1.25
N LEU A 53 -0.59 -2.71 -1.38
CA LEU A 53 -0.42 -1.70 -2.42
C LEU A 53 0.30 -0.46 -1.88
N CYS A 54 1.04 0.22 -2.74
CA CYS A 54 1.66 1.51 -2.40
C CYS A 54 0.61 2.61 -2.23
N ALA A 55 0.97 3.71 -1.56
CA ALA A 55 0.05 4.83 -1.33
C ALA A 55 -0.57 5.38 -2.63
N ASN A 56 0.21 5.45 -3.71
CA ASN A 56 -0.28 5.94 -5.00
C ASN A 56 -1.38 5.04 -5.57
N CYS A 57 -1.11 3.73 -5.64
CA CYS A 57 -2.10 2.76 -6.12
C CYS A 57 -3.34 2.71 -5.22
N LEU A 58 -3.19 2.88 -3.92
CA LEU A 58 -4.35 2.99 -3.01
C LEU A 58 -5.18 4.24 -3.31
N GLN A 59 -4.56 5.37 -3.62
CA GLN A 59 -5.29 6.58 -4.05
C GLN A 59 -5.98 6.40 -5.39
N GLU A 60 -5.33 5.72 -6.35
CA GLU A 60 -5.94 5.38 -7.63
C GLU A 60 -7.15 4.47 -7.44
N VAL A 61 -7.01 3.35 -6.71
CA VAL A 61 -8.13 2.44 -6.40
C VAL A 61 -9.26 3.18 -5.69
N ARG A 62 -8.93 4.07 -4.75
CA ARG A 62 -9.91 4.92 -4.08
C ARG A 62 -10.65 5.81 -5.08
N ALA A 63 -9.92 6.46 -5.98
CA ALA A 63 -10.52 7.32 -7.00
C ALA A 63 -11.42 6.52 -7.95
N GLU A 64 -11.00 5.32 -8.36
CA GLU A 64 -11.80 4.39 -9.14
C GLU A 64 -13.07 3.97 -8.40
N TYR A 65 -12.96 3.63 -7.12
CA TYR A 65 -14.10 3.25 -6.27
C TYR A 65 -15.11 4.40 -6.12
N ASN A 66 -14.64 5.64 -5.95
CA ASN A 66 -15.52 6.82 -5.82
C ASN A 66 -16.15 7.26 -7.16
N LYS A 67 -15.61 6.81 -8.29
CA LYS A 67 -16.17 7.05 -9.63
C LYS A 67 -17.19 6.00 -10.06
N LYS A 68 -17.33 4.93 -9.29
CA LYS A 68 -18.27 3.83 -9.52
C LYS A 68 -19.61 4.16 -8.89
#